data_AF-A0A2N1M4Q7-F1
#
_entry.id   AF-A0A2N1M4Q7-F1
#
_cell.length_a   1.000
_cell.length_b   1.000
_cell.length_c   1.000
_cell.angle_alpha   90.00
_cell.angle_beta   90.00
_cell.angle_gamma   90.00
#
_symmetry.space_group_name_H-M   'P 1'
#
loop_
_entity.id
_entity.type
_entity.pdbx_description
1 polymer ?
#
loop_
_entity_poly.entity_id
_entity_poly.type
_entity_poly.pdbx_seq_one_letter_code
_entity_poly.pdbx_strand_id
1 'polypeptide(L)'
;MDTTLTTVGNSAQNTSQILSWDSLPKLLKSILPQDYTYLIINFNKLSPCYTAENFAIPQFELDAFVDIDDAEKVHKWFLEFESHSKTTMPQSKGYGVKGKEVLFREKRHCIHSNLVKKKQGKRETKLPQSSRARNIHCNAKIHLRLEKWRLKTSHPLEINIKFTHNHVIDSAESLSFQRVKGEVRERFLELFADGHSSASAKYSYEDELHLSAENDQELLEMLADRGKNLDYSYIYRLFQEYRNNTLGSRNGTKMFERLTEAINNYNSSGNGKAVLQEYDSRVGKAFILCIVTGLMCRVHEQVPQAGELCYMDASASFEPLNTSITLLFTSCAVGALPLGLLVTSDELEITLEKALNLLKTILPPHSFYGRGSQVGPMVFITDDSSFLEVDSRF
;
A
#
# COMPACT_ATOMS: atom_id res chain seq x y z
N MET A 1 54.70 -34.19 33.93
CA MET A 1 54.32 -34.50 35.33
C MET A 1 52.97 -33.87 35.56
N ASP A 2 52.01 -34.73 35.80
CA ASP A 2 50.58 -34.45 35.93
C ASP A 2 50.27 -33.39 36.98
N THR A 3 49.29 -32.53 36.68
CA THR A 3 48.29 -32.18 37.69
C THR A 3 46.96 -31.83 37.02
N THR A 4 46.09 -32.82 37.07
CA THR A 4 44.63 -32.81 36.95
C THR A 4 43.94 -31.49 37.30
N LEU A 5 43.18 -30.94 36.34
CA LEU A 5 42.09 -29.99 36.59
C LEU A 5 40.82 -30.77 36.91
N THR A 6 40.44 -30.69 38.18
CA THR A 6 39.20 -31.22 38.75
C THR A 6 37.98 -30.53 38.16
N THR A 7 37.06 -31.35 37.67
CA THR A 7 35.69 -31.00 37.29
C THR A 7 34.91 -30.48 38.50
N VAL A 8 34.61 -29.17 38.52
CA VAL A 8 33.60 -28.61 39.41
C VAL A 8 32.29 -28.56 38.63
N GLY A 9 31.39 -29.51 38.95
CA GLY A 9 30.01 -29.46 38.52
C GLY A 9 29.32 -28.27 39.16
N ASN A 10 28.78 -27.37 38.34
CA ASN A 10 27.92 -26.29 38.81
C ASN A 10 26.46 -26.77 38.82
N SER A 11 25.98 -27.08 40.02
CA SER A 11 24.56 -27.18 40.34
C SER A 11 23.87 -25.85 40.07
N ALA A 12 22.94 -25.83 39.11
CA ALA A 12 22.07 -24.68 38.87
C ALA A 12 21.18 -24.42 40.08
N GLN A 13 21.51 -23.38 40.86
CA GLN A 13 20.59 -22.83 41.85
C GLN A 13 19.53 -22.02 41.10
N ASN A 14 18.37 -22.63 40.86
CA ASN A 14 17.17 -21.96 40.37
C ASN A 14 16.62 -21.02 41.44
N THR A 15 17.13 -19.80 41.48
CA THR A 15 16.48 -18.69 42.19
C THR A 15 15.75 -17.85 41.14
N SER A 16 14.42 -17.92 41.14
CA SER A 16 13.58 -17.12 40.26
C SER A 16 13.66 -15.65 40.69
N GLN A 17 14.32 -14.82 39.89
CA GLN A 17 14.56 -13.40 40.19
C GLN A 17 13.70 -12.52 39.27
N ILE A 18 13.01 -11.54 39.87
CA ILE A 18 12.35 -10.46 39.12
C ILE A 18 13.43 -9.49 38.68
N LEU A 19 13.51 -9.24 37.38
CA LEU A 19 14.47 -8.34 36.77
C LEU A 19 13.73 -7.24 36.02
N SER A 20 14.16 -5.99 36.24
CA SER A 20 13.87 -4.93 35.29
C SER A 20 14.64 -5.20 33.98
N TRP A 21 14.18 -4.61 32.88
CA TRP A 21 14.86 -4.76 31.60
C TRP A 21 16.35 -4.37 31.67
N ASP A 22 16.68 -3.29 32.39
CA ASP A 22 18.07 -2.84 32.59
C ASP A 22 18.95 -3.86 33.32
N SER A 23 18.36 -4.79 34.06
CA SER A 23 19.06 -5.83 34.79
C SER A 23 19.20 -7.13 33.99
N LEU A 24 18.63 -7.20 32.78
CA LEU A 24 18.70 -8.40 31.93
C LEU A 24 20.11 -8.63 31.36
N PRO A 25 20.50 -9.90 31.14
CA PRO A 25 21.67 -10.24 30.34
C PRO A 25 21.63 -9.54 28.96
N LYS A 26 22.79 -9.09 28.47
CA LYS A 26 22.91 -8.36 27.18
C LYS A 26 22.18 -9.05 26.02
N LEU A 27 22.25 -10.38 25.95
CA LEU A 27 21.57 -11.17 24.91
C LEU A 27 20.04 -11.08 24.98
N LEU A 28 19.47 -10.98 26.18
CA LEU A 28 18.03 -10.84 26.36
C LEU A 28 17.58 -9.41 26.08
N LYS A 29 18.38 -8.40 26.45
CA LYS A 29 18.11 -6.99 26.13
C LYS A 29 17.97 -6.73 24.63
N SER A 30 18.76 -7.41 23.79
CA SER A 30 18.67 -7.23 22.33
C SER A 30 17.40 -7.82 21.70
N ILE A 31 16.59 -8.57 22.46
CA ILE A 31 15.48 -9.36 21.93
C ILE A 31 14.15 -9.07 22.65
N LEU A 32 14.20 -8.85 23.97
CA LEU A 32 13.02 -8.61 24.79
C LEU A 32 12.67 -7.12 24.83
N PRO A 33 11.38 -6.75 24.75
CA PRO A 33 10.91 -5.37 24.88
C PRO A 33 11.31 -4.68 26.20
N GLN A 34 11.59 -3.38 26.15
CA GLN A 34 12.12 -2.59 27.28
C GLN A 34 11.10 -2.24 28.36
N ASP A 35 9.83 -2.03 28.00
CA ASP A 35 8.82 -1.42 28.88
C ASP A 35 8.18 -2.40 29.89
N TYR A 36 8.84 -3.51 30.20
CA TYR A 36 8.27 -4.61 30.99
C TYR A 36 9.26 -5.17 32.01
N THR A 37 8.72 -5.82 33.05
CA THR A 37 9.51 -6.58 34.01
C THR A 37 9.41 -8.08 33.74
N TYR A 38 10.52 -8.78 33.99
CA TYR A 38 10.66 -10.19 33.65
C TYR A 38 11.03 -10.99 34.89
N LEU A 39 10.19 -11.97 35.23
CA LEU A 39 10.51 -13.01 36.21
C LEU A 39 11.11 -14.20 35.45
N ILE A 40 12.43 -14.34 35.48
CA ILE A 40 13.12 -15.44 34.78
C ILE A 40 13.08 -16.68 35.65
N ILE A 41 12.53 -17.78 35.10
CA ILE A 41 12.52 -19.09 35.73
C ILE A 41 13.70 -19.93 35.27
N ASN A 42 13.96 -19.90 33.96
CA ASN A 42 15.02 -20.67 33.34
C ASN A 42 15.58 -19.89 32.16
N PHE A 43 16.90 -19.80 32.09
CA PHE A 43 17.61 -19.22 30.95
C PHE A 43 18.81 -20.11 30.61
N ASN A 44 18.70 -20.80 29.48
CA ASN A 44 19.74 -21.71 29.00
C ASN A 44 20.37 -21.12 27.73
N LYS A 45 21.62 -20.65 27.85
CA LYS A 45 22.40 -20.19 26.71
C LYS A 45 22.96 -21.42 25.97
N LEU A 46 22.63 -21.54 24.69
CA LEU A 46 23.07 -22.63 23.83
C LEU A 46 24.28 -22.21 22.99
N SER A 47 24.97 -23.20 22.41
CA SER A 47 26.03 -22.94 21.44
C SER A 47 25.49 -22.15 20.23
N PRO A 48 26.20 -21.13 19.74
CA PRO A 48 25.80 -20.41 18.54
C PRO A 48 25.68 -21.34 17.34
N CYS A 49 24.76 -21.01 16.43
CA CYS A 49 24.72 -21.65 15.11
C CYS A 49 25.47 -20.79 14.11
N TYR A 50 26.29 -21.42 13.28
CA TYR A 50 27.00 -20.75 12.20
C TYR A 50 26.26 -21.00 10.89
N THR A 51 26.02 -19.94 10.12
CA THR A 51 25.46 -20.07 8.76
C THR A 51 26.53 -20.53 7.77
N ALA A 52 26.13 -20.81 6.53
CA ALA A 52 27.07 -21.17 5.46
C ALA A 52 28.08 -20.04 5.18
N GLU A 53 27.68 -18.80 5.43
CA GLU A 53 28.48 -17.57 5.32
C GLU A 53 29.26 -17.26 6.62
N ASN A 54 29.29 -18.19 7.57
CA ASN A 54 30.03 -18.10 8.83
C ASN A 54 29.54 -17.01 9.81
N PHE A 55 28.27 -16.59 9.70
CA PHE A 55 27.66 -15.71 10.70
C PHE A 55 27.26 -16.47 11.96
N ALA A 56 27.68 -15.98 13.12
CA ALA A 56 27.31 -16.55 14.41
C ALA A 56 25.93 -16.04 14.87
N ILE A 57 24.97 -16.94 15.00
CA ILE A 57 23.62 -16.66 15.48
C ILE A 57 23.51 -17.10 16.94
N PRO A 58 23.15 -16.20 17.88
CA PRO A 58 22.97 -16.58 19.26
C PRO A 58 21.76 -17.51 19.42
N GLN A 59 21.91 -18.53 20.26
CA GLN A 59 20.84 -19.47 20.57
C GLN A 59 20.61 -19.56 22.07
N PHE A 60 19.35 -19.63 22.47
CA PHE A 60 18.97 -19.82 23.87
C PHE A 60 17.55 -20.37 24.01
N GLU A 61 17.26 -20.86 25.21
CA GLU A 61 15.93 -21.17 25.69
C GLU A 61 15.64 -20.31 26.92
N LEU A 62 14.44 -19.72 26.97
CA LEU A 62 14.00 -18.84 28.05
C LEU A 62 12.59 -19.22 28.46
N ASP A 63 12.42 -19.51 29.75
CA ASP A 63 11.12 -19.59 30.40
C ASP A 63 11.03 -18.44 31.40
N ALA A 64 10.07 -17.55 31.18
CA ALA A 64 9.89 -16.36 32.00
C ALA A 64 8.41 -16.00 32.14
N PHE A 65 8.14 -15.13 33.11
CA PHE A 65 6.85 -14.46 33.24
C PHE A 65 7.01 -12.95 33.05
N VAL A 66 6.00 -12.31 32.46
CA VAL A 66 5.96 -10.86 32.18
C VAL A 66 4.76 -10.24 32.90
N ASP A 67 4.89 -8.99 33.31
CA ASP A 67 3.89 -8.15 34.00
C ASP A 67 2.75 -7.68 33.07
N ILE A 68 2.17 -8.63 32.33
CA ILE A 68 1.06 -8.39 31.39
C ILE A 68 -0.17 -9.20 31.82
N ASP A 69 -1.29 -8.52 31.94
CA ASP A 69 -2.56 -9.03 32.47
C ASP A 69 -3.70 -9.10 31.43
N ASP A 70 -3.48 -8.57 30.23
CA ASP A 70 -4.52 -8.41 29.21
C ASP A 70 -4.07 -8.92 27.82
N ALA A 71 -5.02 -9.46 27.05
CA ALA A 71 -4.74 -10.08 25.75
C ALA A 71 -4.31 -9.08 24.65
N GLU A 72 -4.76 -7.82 24.69
CA GLU A 72 -4.32 -6.78 23.76
C GLU A 72 -2.88 -6.36 24.07
N LYS A 73 -2.55 -6.20 25.36
CA LYS A 73 -1.18 -5.96 25.81
C LYS A 73 -0.22 -7.09 25.41
N VAL A 74 -0.67 -8.36 25.45
CA VAL A 74 0.14 -9.49 24.95
C VAL A 74 0.43 -9.34 23.46
N HIS A 75 -0.53 -8.88 22.66
CA HIS A 75 -0.29 -8.63 21.23
C HIS A 75 0.72 -7.50 21.01
N LYS A 76 0.59 -6.41 21.77
CA LYS A 76 1.53 -5.28 21.71
C LYS A 76 2.96 -5.71 22.06
N TRP A 77 3.13 -6.40 23.19
CA TRP A 77 4.41 -6.97 23.61
C TRP A 77 5.02 -7.87 22.54
N PHE A 78 4.19 -8.71 21.90
CA PHE A 78 4.68 -9.60 20.87
C PHE A 78 5.12 -8.85 19.59
N LEU A 79 4.44 -7.78 19.20
CA LEU A 79 4.86 -6.94 18.08
C LEU A 79 6.19 -6.24 18.37
N GLU A 80 6.36 -5.74 19.60
CA GLU A 80 7.62 -5.17 20.06
C GLU A 80 8.73 -6.23 20.06
N PHE A 81 8.45 -7.46 20.49
CA PHE A 81 9.38 -8.59 20.41
C PHE A 81 9.78 -8.93 18.96
N GLU A 82 8.85 -8.99 17.99
CA GLU A 82 9.18 -9.20 16.56
C GLU A 82 10.10 -8.08 16.04
N SER A 83 9.83 -6.84 16.46
CA SER A 83 10.63 -5.67 16.08
C SER A 83 12.06 -5.73 16.66
N HIS A 84 12.21 -6.02 17.95
CA HIS A 84 13.53 -6.07 18.61
C HIS A 84 14.34 -7.27 18.14
N SER A 85 13.71 -8.44 18.04
CA SER A 85 14.37 -9.67 17.59
C SER A 85 14.67 -9.69 16.09
N LYS A 86 14.10 -8.76 15.31
CA LYS A 86 14.11 -8.76 13.84
C LYS A 86 13.61 -10.09 13.26
N THR A 87 12.70 -10.77 13.95
CA THR A 87 12.11 -12.04 13.50
C THR A 87 10.63 -11.91 13.20
N THR A 88 10.18 -12.57 12.13
CA THR A 88 8.76 -12.73 11.86
C THR A 88 8.31 -14.13 12.27
N MET A 89 7.42 -14.21 13.27
CA MET A 89 6.87 -15.45 13.78
C MET A 89 5.33 -15.48 13.67
N PRO A 90 4.78 -15.93 12.53
CA PRO A 90 3.34 -16.10 12.37
C PRO A 90 2.73 -17.07 13.37
N GLN A 91 1.46 -16.84 13.71
CA GLN A 91 0.72 -17.74 14.58
C GLN A 91 0.53 -19.11 13.89
N SER A 92 1.19 -20.14 14.42
CA SER A 92 1.11 -21.51 13.92
C SER A 92 -0.07 -22.28 14.51
N LYS A 93 -0.44 -22.00 15.76
CA LYS A 93 -1.54 -22.66 16.46
C LYS A 93 -2.19 -21.67 17.41
N GLY A 94 -3.42 -21.27 17.06
CA GLY A 94 -4.34 -20.66 17.99
C GLY A 94 -5.04 -21.77 18.76
N TYR A 95 -5.12 -21.63 20.09
CA TYR A 95 -5.90 -22.55 20.89
C TYR A 95 -7.31 -22.01 20.98
N GLY A 96 -8.32 -22.78 20.57
CA GLY A 96 -9.70 -22.42 20.82
C GLY A 96 -9.91 -22.33 22.33
N VAL A 97 -10.00 -21.10 22.84
CA VAL A 97 -10.15 -20.82 24.27
C VAL A 97 -11.60 -21.13 24.67
N LYS A 98 -11.91 -22.41 24.84
CA LYS A 98 -13.27 -22.91 25.14
C LYS A 98 -13.59 -22.98 26.64
N GLY A 99 -12.81 -22.33 27.50
CA GLY A 99 -12.96 -22.42 28.96
C GLY A 99 -12.75 -21.08 29.67
N LYS A 100 -13.28 -20.96 30.89
CA LYS A 100 -13.19 -19.74 31.73
C LYS A 100 -11.78 -19.47 32.30
N GLU A 101 -10.85 -20.41 32.14
CA GLU A 101 -9.55 -20.41 32.85
C GLU A 101 -8.38 -19.87 32.05
N VAL A 102 -8.38 -20.04 30.73
CA VAL A 102 -7.32 -19.53 29.84
C VAL A 102 -7.87 -18.26 29.19
N LEU A 103 -7.13 -17.16 29.25
CA LEU A 103 -7.54 -15.90 28.62
C LEU A 103 -6.88 -15.75 27.26
N PHE A 104 -5.63 -16.18 27.15
CA PHE A 104 -4.86 -16.12 25.91
C PHE A 104 -3.91 -17.31 25.83
N ARG A 105 -3.82 -17.94 24.66
CA ARG A 105 -2.82 -18.97 24.41
C ARG A 105 -2.51 -19.09 22.93
N GLU A 106 -1.24 -18.90 22.60
CA GLU A 106 -0.77 -18.97 21.22
C GLU A 106 0.60 -19.62 21.10
N LYS A 107 0.77 -20.41 20.05
CA LYS A 107 2.10 -20.84 19.61
C LYS A 107 2.44 -20.24 18.27
N ARG A 108 3.59 -19.59 18.22
CA ARG A 108 4.14 -18.95 17.03
C ARG A 108 5.49 -19.59 16.69
N HIS A 109 5.78 -19.72 15.41
CA HIS A 109 7.04 -20.27 14.92
C HIS A 109 7.61 -19.30 13.90
N CYS A 110 8.92 -19.31 13.72
CA CYS A 110 9.58 -18.55 12.66
C CYS A 110 8.89 -18.79 11.31
N ILE A 111 8.79 -17.75 10.49
CA ILE A 111 8.26 -17.83 9.12
C ILE A 111 8.97 -18.91 8.28
N HIS A 112 10.24 -19.17 8.60
CA HIS A 112 11.10 -20.18 7.98
C HIS A 112 10.87 -21.63 8.47
N SER A 113 9.88 -21.84 9.33
CA SER A 113 9.56 -23.18 9.87
C SER A 113 8.65 -23.98 8.94
N ASN A 114 8.83 -25.30 8.97
CA ASN A 114 7.94 -26.23 8.26
C ASN A 114 6.48 -26.09 8.68
N LEU A 115 6.23 -25.79 9.96
CA LEU A 115 4.87 -25.71 10.50
C LEU A 115 4.12 -24.51 9.91
N VAL A 116 4.80 -23.37 9.76
CA VAL A 116 4.20 -22.20 9.10
C VAL A 116 3.94 -22.49 7.62
N LYS A 117 4.90 -23.09 6.91
CA LYS A 117 4.70 -23.45 5.50
C LYS A 117 3.54 -24.43 5.30
N LYS A 118 3.43 -25.47 6.15
CA LYS A 118 2.30 -26.42 6.11
C LYS A 118 0.95 -25.72 6.35
N LYS A 119 0.87 -24.79 7.31
CA LYS A 119 -0.35 -24.04 7.62
C LYS A 119 -0.76 -23.08 6.50
N GLN A 120 0.20 -22.47 5.80
CA GLN A 120 -0.07 -21.57 4.67
C GLN A 120 -0.56 -22.30 3.40
N GLY A 121 -0.55 -23.64 3.40
CA GLY A 121 -0.99 -24.47 2.27
C GLY A 121 0.07 -24.64 1.18
N LYS A 122 -0.25 -25.47 0.18
CA LYS A 122 0.59 -25.68 -1.01
C LYS A 122 0.50 -24.44 -1.92
N ARG A 123 1.26 -23.40 -1.61
CA ARG A 123 1.64 -22.44 -2.66
C ARG A 123 2.84 -23.03 -3.36
N GLU A 124 2.75 -23.20 -4.69
CA GLU A 124 3.90 -23.56 -5.51
C GLU A 124 5.02 -22.56 -5.20
N THR A 125 6.10 -23.05 -4.61
CA THR A 125 7.34 -22.27 -4.54
C THR A 125 7.80 -22.11 -5.98
N LYS A 126 7.56 -20.93 -6.57
CA LYS A 126 7.93 -20.61 -7.96
C LYS A 126 9.40 -20.93 -8.27
N LEU A 127 10.26 -20.93 -7.23
CA LEU A 127 11.66 -21.34 -7.28
C LEU A 127 12.04 -22.10 -5.98
N PRO A 128 12.26 -23.43 -6.01
CA PRO A 128 12.67 -24.21 -4.84
C PRO A 128 14.08 -23.86 -4.32
N GLN A 129 14.93 -23.32 -5.19
CA GLN A 129 16.35 -23.02 -4.93
C GLN A 129 16.65 -21.53 -4.73
N SER A 130 15.64 -20.66 -4.62
CA SER A 130 15.91 -19.25 -4.31
C SER A 130 16.47 -19.13 -2.89
N SER A 131 17.40 -18.19 -2.65
CA SER A 131 17.76 -17.76 -1.30
C SER A 131 16.53 -17.46 -0.43
N ARG A 132 15.47 -16.93 -1.06
CA ARG A 132 14.15 -16.63 -0.45
C ARG A 132 13.30 -17.86 -0.13
N ALA A 133 13.90 -19.06 -0.05
CA ALA A 133 13.20 -20.28 0.30
C ALA A 133 12.65 -20.17 1.72
N ARG A 134 11.33 -19.92 1.82
CA ARG A 134 10.60 -19.74 3.09
C ARG A 134 10.63 -20.94 4.04
N ASN A 135 11.28 -22.05 3.71
CA ASN A 135 11.30 -23.21 4.58
C ASN A 135 12.65 -23.90 4.56
N ILE A 136 13.42 -23.56 5.56
CA ILE A 136 14.75 -24.10 5.87
C ILE A 136 14.71 -24.87 7.19
N HIS A 137 13.52 -25.35 7.58
CA HIS A 137 13.34 -26.19 8.76
C HIS A 137 13.76 -25.50 10.07
N CYS A 138 13.54 -24.18 10.17
CA CYS A 138 13.86 -23.42 11.38
C CYS A 138 13.04 -23.92 12.58
N ASN A 139 13.71 -24.13 13.72
CA ASN A 139 13.13 -24.66 14.95
C ASN A 139 12.69 -23.59 15.96
N ALA A 140 12.94 -22.32 15.66
CA ALA A 140 12.61 -21.22 16.54
C ALA A 140 11.09 -21.10 16.75
N LYS A 141 10.69 -20.99 18.02
CA LYS A 141 9.29 -20.92 18.44
C LYS A 141 9.13 -20.15 19.73
N ILE A 142 7.92 -19.62 19.91
CA ILE A 142 7.48 -18.96 21.13
C ILE A 142 6.09 -19.45 21.50
N HIS A 143 5.89 -19.73 22.78
CA HIS A 143 4.59 -20.06 23.35
C HIS A 143 4.24 -19.00 24.39
N LEU A 144 3.10 -18.37 24.18
CA LEU A 144 2.51 -17.37 25.07
C LEU A 144 1.28 -17.97 25.75
N ARG A 145 1.15 -17.79 27.06
CA ARG A 145 0.01 -18.28 27.83
C ARG A 145 -0.36 -17.32 28.97
N LEU A 146 -1.61 -16.89 28.97
CA LEU A 146 -2.21 -16.09 30.03
C LEU A 146 -3.41 -16.86 30.61
N GLU A 147 -3.42 -17.04 31.93
CA GLU A 147 -4.46 -17.78 32.64
C GLU A 147 -5.10 -16.90 33.71
N LYS A 148 -6.40 -17.06 33.91
CA LYS A 148 -7.19 -16.24 34.81
C LYS A 148 -6.71 -16.30 36.26
N TRP A 149 -6.26 -17.47 36.72
CA TRP A 149 -5.76 -17.62 38.09
C TRP A 149 -4.43 -16.90 38.31
N ARG A 150 -3.64 -16.68 37.25
CA ARG A 150 -2.36 -15.96 37.30
C ARG A 150 -2.53 -14.44 37.32
N LEU A 151 -3.70 -13.90 37.04
CA LEU A 151 -3.94 -12.45 37.17
C LEU A 151 -3.75 -11.93 38.60
N LYS A 152 -3.72 -12.82 39.59
CA LYS A 152 -3.42 -12.48 40.99
C LYS A 152 -1.92 -12.40 41.29
N THR A 153 -1.05 -12.79 40.34
CA THR A 153 0.40 -12.72 40.49
C THR A 153 0.93 -11.40 39.91
N SER A 154 2.16 -11.04 40.27
CA SER A 154 2.80 -9.84 39.71
C SER A 154 3.15 -9.97 38.22
N HIS A 155 3.41 -11.19 37.74
CA HIS A 155 3.80 -11.47 36.36
C HIS A 155 2.89 -12.58 35.79
N PRO A 156 1.72 -12.23 35.22
CA PRO A 156 0.70 -13.22 34.86
C PRO A 156 1.01 -13.99 33.57
N LEU A 157 1.66 -13.33 32.60
CA LEU A 157 1.92 -13.87 31.28
C LEU A 157 3.10 -14.81 31.32
N GLU A 158 2.90 -16.08 30.96
CA GLU A 158 3.98 -17.03 30.73
C GLU A 158 4.47 -16.94 29.29
N ILE A 159 5.79 -16.77 29.14
CA ILE A 159 6.49 -16.81 27.87
C ILE A 159 7.50 -17.95 27.88
N ASN A 160 7.47 -18.79 26.84
CA ASN A 160 8.47 -19.83 26.62
C ASN A 160 9.08 -19.59 25.24
N ILE A 161 10.34 -19.17 25.19
CA ILE A 161 11.05 -18.83 23.97
C ILE A 161 12.11 -19.90 23.71
N LYS A 162 12.06 -20.52 22.53
CA LYS A 162 13.16 -21.33 21.99
C LYS A 162 13.72 -20.58 20.80
N PHE A 163 14.79 -19.80 21.03
CA PHE A 163 15.41 -18.93 20.05
C PHE A 163 16.52 -19.68 19.28
N THR A 164 16.16 -20.78 18.62
CA THR A 164 17.10 -21.63 17.87
C THR A 164 16.93 -21.41 16.37
N HIS A 165 17.54 -20.35 15.86
CA HIS A 165 17.56 -20.01 14.44
C HIS A 165 18.76 -20.67 13.74
N ASN A 166 18.54 -21.10 12.49
CA ASN A 166 19.53 -21.69 11.59
C ASN A 166 19.74 -20.83 10.32
N HIS A 167 19.37 -19.56 10.40
CA HIS A 167 19.51 -18.55 9.35
C HIS A 167 19.78 -17.19 9.99
N VAL A 168 20.41 -16.30 9.23
CA VAL A 168 20.62 -14.92 9.64
C VAL A 168 19.25 -14.27 9.88
N ILE A 169 19.07 -13.61 11.02
CA ILE A 169 17.82 -12.92 11.39
C ILE A 169 17.86 -11.43 11.03
N ASP A 170 19.07 -10.87 10.98
CA ASP A 170 19.32 -9.46 10.67
C ASP A 170 20.04 -9.34 9.32
N SER A 171 19.28 -9.54 8.25
CA SER A 171 19.75 -9.38 6.87
C SER A 171 18.63 -8.80 6.03
N ALA A 172 18.95 -8.19 4.90
CA ALA A 172 17.94 -7.64 3.98
C ALA A 172 16.90 -8.70 3.56
N GLU A 173 17.33 -9.96 3.43
CA GLU A 173 16.44 -11.08 3.15
C GLU A 173 15.48 -11.36 4.31
N SER A 174 15.97 -11.42 5.55
CA SER A 174 15.11 -11.65 6.72
C SER A 174 14.16 -10.49 6.99
N LEU A 175 14.66 -9.26 6.83
CA LEU A 175 13.87 -8.03 6.97
C LEU A 175 12.76 -7.93 5.89
N SER A 176 12.97 -8.53 4.71
CA SER A 176 11.93 -8.58 3.67
C SER A 176 10.71 -9.43 4.05
N PHE A 177 10.77 -10.22 5.13
CA PHE A 177 9.63 -10.99 5.65
C PHE A 177 8.83 -10.26 6.72
N GLN A 178 9.30 -9.09 7.16
CA GLN A 178 8.65 -8.31 8.21
C GLN A 178 7.20 -8.00 7.88
N ARG A 179 6.40 -7.87 8.94
CA ARG A 179 5.00 -7.48 8.84
C ARG A 179 4.93 -5.99 8.53
N VAL A 180 4.11 -5.66 7.53
CA VAL A 180 3.77 -4.28 7.20
C VAL A 180 3.16 -3.60 8.42
N LYS A 181 3.72 -2.46 8.83
CA LYS A 181 3.19 -1.64 9.91
C LYS A 181 1.90 -0.93 9.49
N GLY A 182 0.99 -0.72 10.44
CA GLY A 182 -0.29 -0.04 10.20
C GLY A 182 -0.09 1.38 9.67
N GLU A 183 0.79 2.15 10.32
CA GLU A 183 1.17 3.53 9.97
C GLU A 183 1.65 3.63 8.52
N VAL A 184 2.53 2.72 8.09
CA VAL A 184 3.05 2.70 6.72
C VAL A 184 1.94 2.41 5.71
N ARG A 185 1.04 1.46 6.02
CA ARG A 185 -0.12 1.18 5.18
C ARG A 185 -1.04 2.39 5.05
N GLU A 186 -1.28 3.11 6.15
CA GLU A 186 -2.09 4.33 6.18
C GLU A 186 -1.46 5.44 5.35
N ARG A 187 -0.14 5.66 5.47
CA ARG A 187 0.59 6.64 4.64
C ARG A 187 0.42 6.39 3.14
N PHE A 188 0.46 5.13 2.69
CA PHE A 188 0.19 4.81 1.29
C PHE A 188 -1.26 5.09 0.87
N LEU A 189 -2.24 4.89 1.77
CA LEU A 189 -3.63 5.23 1.48
C LEU A 189 -3.84 6.75 1.33
N GLU A 190 -3.12 7.57 2.11
CA GLU A 190 -3.10 9.03 1.94
C GLU A 190 -2.52 9.43 0.58
N LEU A 191 -1.36 8.88 0.20
CA LEU A 191 -0.77 9.15 -1.12
C LEU A 191 -1.74 8.78 -2.26
N PHE A 192 -2.49 7.69 -2.13
CA PHE A 192 -3.51 7.34 -3.12
C PHE A 192 -4.71 8.29 -3.13
N ALA A 193 -5.08 8.85 -1.99
CA ALA A 193 -6.10 9.89 -1.90
C ALA A 193 -5.64 11.20 -2.58
N ASP A 194 -4.35 11.50 -2.49
CA ASP A 194 -3.71 12.64 -3.17
C ASP A 194 -3.49 12.42 -4.68
N GLY A 195 -3.91 11.27 -5.22
CA GLY A 195 -3.87 10.96 -6.65
C GLY A 195 -2.63 10.21 -7.11
N HIS A 196 -1.77 9.74 -6.20
CA HIS A 196 -0.63 8.92 -6.59
C HIS A 196 -1.06 7.55 -7.13
N SER A 197 -0.38 7.12 -8.19
CA SER A 197 -0.39 5.73 -8.65
C SER A 197 0.42 4.83 -7.72
N SER A 198 0.33 3.50 -7.88
CA SER A 198 1.20 2.58 -7.12
C SER A 198 2.69 2.84 -7.33
N ALA A 199 3.09 3.30 -8.52
CA ALA A 199 4.48 3.60 -8.83
C ALA A 199 4.91 4.94 -8.22
N SER A 200 4.15 6.01 -8.48
CA SER A 200 4.49 7.33 -7.93
C SER A 200 4.41 7.36 -6.41
N ALA A 201 3.47 6.65 -5.79
CA ALA A 201 3.41 6.53 -4.32
C ALA A 201 4.65 5.83 -3.76
N LYS A 202 5.18 4.80 -4.45
CA LYS A 202 6.40 4.12 -4.03
C LYS A 202 7.59 5.07 -4.06
N TYR A 203 7.77 5.80 -5.16
CA TYR A 203 8.87 6.76 -5.28
C TYR A 203 8.78 7.87 -4.25
N SER A 204 7.61 8.50 -4.10
CA SER A 204 7.42 9.55 -3.10
C SER A 204 7.66 9.08 -1.68
N TYR A 205 7.24 7.86 -1.34
CA TYR A 205 7.48 7.29 -0.02
C TYR A 205 8.96 6.90 0.20
N GLU A 206 9.66 6.39 -0.83
CA GLU A 206 11.10 6.14 -0.74
C GLU A 206 11.89 7.44 -0.57
N ASP A 207 11.49 8.53 -1.24
CA ASP A 207 12.07 9.87 -1.02
C ASP A 207 11.87 10.35 0.42
N GLU A 208 10.70 10.12 1.02
CA GLU A 208 10.46 10.40 2.44
C GLU A 208 11.43 9.61 3.35
N LEU A 209 11.68 8.33 3.04
CA LEU A 209 12.65 7.52 3.77
C LEU A 209 14.08 8.08 3.64
N HIS A 210 14.49 8.48 2.44
CA HIS A 210 15.78 9.11 2.17
C HIS A 210 15.99 10.39 3.00
N LEU A 211 14.95 11.21 3.15
CA LEU A 211 15.01 12.45 3.93
C LEU A 211 15.00 12.20 5.44
N SER A 212 14.38 11.10 5.89
CA SER A 212 14.25 10.78 7.31
C SER A 212 15.45 10.07 7.93
N ALA A 213 16.28 9.42 7.11
CA ALA A 213 17.43 8.65 7.59
C ALA A 213 18.53 9.56 8.14
N GLU A 214 19.10 9.23 9.30
CA GLU A 214 20.24 9.97 9.85
C GLU A 214 21.56 9.65 9.11
N ASN A 215 21.65 8.45 8.54
CA ASN A 215 22.84 7.96 7.83
C ASN A 215 22.52 6.83 6.83
N ASP A 216 23.51 6.50 5.99
CA ASP A 216 23.38 5.49 4.93
C ASP A 216 23.06 4.08 5.46
N GLN A 217 23.58 3.71 6.63
CA GLN A 217 23.35 2.39 7.21
C GLN A 217 21.88 2.24 7.64
N GLU A 218 21.34 3.26 8.32
CA GLU A 218 19.94 3.30 8.70
C GLU A 218 19.03 3.27 7.47
N LEU A 219 19.35 4.06 6.44
CA LEU A 219 18.62 4.09 5.18
C LEU A 219 18.55 2.70 4.54
N LEU A 220 19.68 1.99 4.44
CA LEU A 220 19.74 0.63 3.89
C LEU A 220 18.86 -0.35 4.68
N GLU A 221 18.85 -0.25 6.01
CA GLU A 221 17.97 -1.06 6.86
C GLU A 221 16.49 -0.74 6.63
N MET A 222 16.13 0.55 6.53
CA MET A 222 14.75 0.97 6.25
C MET A 222 14.24 0.51 4.89
N LEU A 223 15.09 0.60 3.86
CA LEU A 223 14.74 0.17 2.51
C LEU A 223 14.57 -1.35 2.39
N ALA A 224 15.31 -2.13 3.20
CA ALA A 224 15.23 -3.58 3.22
C ALA A 224 14.09 -4.14 4.09
N ASP A 225 13.70 -3.40 5.13
CA ASP A 225 12.63 -3.78 6.05
C ASP A 225 11.25 -3.62 5.41
N ARG A 226 10.59 -4.73 5.10
CA ARG A 226 9.23 -4.75 4.54
C ARG A 226 8.17 -4.11 5.45
N GLY A 227 8.44 -4.06 6.75
CA GLY A 227 7.62 -3.35 7.73
C GLY A 227 7.64 -1.83 7.55
N LYS A 228 8.74 -1.29 7.00
CA LYS A 228 8.97 0.13 6.75
C LYS A 228 8.85 0.50 5.27
N ASN A 229 9.48 -0.23 4.36
CA ASN A 229 9.41 -0.06 2.91
C ASN A 229 8.65 -1.23 2.26
N LEU A 230 7.43 -0.96 1.79
CA LEU A 230 6.57 -1.97 1.20
C LEU A 230 7.11 -2.51 -0.13
N ASP A 231 6.89 -3.80 -0.33
CA ASP A 231 7.12 -4.42 -1.64
C ASP A 231 6.12 -3.89 -2.68
N TYR A 232 6.58 -3.66 -3.91
CA TYR A 232 5.74 -3.10 -4.98
C TYR A 232 4.48 -3.94 -5.25
N SER A 233 4.57 -5.27 -5.11
CA SER A 233 3.42 -6.16 -5.32
C SER A 233 2.31 -5.94 -4.29
N TYR A 234 2.69 -5.65 -3.04
CA TYR A 234 1.76 -5.27 -1.99
C TYR A 234 1.18 -3.89 -2.26
N ILE A 235 2.00 -2.89 -2.60
CA ILE A 235 1.54 -1.52 -2.93
C ILE A 235 0.52 -1.58 -4.05
N TYR A 236 0.82 -2.31 -5.13
CA TYR A 236 -0.09 -2.51 -6.25
C TYR A 236 -1.42 -3.11 -5.81
N ARG A 237 -1.40 -4.19 -5.01
CA ARG A 237 -2.63 -4.82 -4.50
C ARG A 237 -3.43 -3.89 -3.59
N LEU A 238 -2.75 -3.16 -2.71
CA LEU A 238 -3.37 -2.18 -1.82
C LEU A 238 -4.05 -1.06 -2.63
N PHE A 239 -3.38 -0.59 -3.69
CA PHE A 239 -3.94 0.40 -4.61
C PHE A 239 -5.18 -0.13 -5.33
N GLN A 240 -5.19 -1.39 -5.78
CA GLN A 240 -6.39 -1.98 -6.39
C GLN A 240 -7.55 -2.12 -5.39
N GLU A 241 -7.26 -2.54 -4.15
CA GLU A 241 -8.26 -2.59 -3.07
C GLU A 241 -8.83 -1.20 -2.79
N TYR A 242 -7.97 -0.20 -2.63
CA TYR A 242 -8.35 1.20 -2.47
C TYR A 242 -9.21 1.68 -3.65
N ARG A 243 -8.79 1.47 -4.90
CA ARG A 243 -9.55 1.86 -6.08
C ARG A 243 -10.92 1.18 -6.14
N ASN A 244 -11.00 -0.11 -5.86
CA ASN A 244 -12.27 -0.83 -5.88
C ASN A 244 -13.23 -0.34 -4.80
N ASN A 245 -12.73 -0.09 -3.59
CA ASN A 245 -13.54 0.38 -2.47
C ASN A 245 -14.01 1.82 -2.68
N THR A 246 -13.08 2.69 -3.09
CA THR A 246 -13.31 4.10 -3.37
C THR A 246 -14.03 4.22 -4.70
N LEU A 247 -13.34 4.10 -5.84
CA LEU A 247 -13.85 4.42 -7.18
C LEU A 247 -14.82 3.37 -7.78
N GLY A 248 -14.81 2.14 -7.28
CA GLY A 248 -15.57 1.04 -7.88
C GLY A 248 -14.83 0.36 -9.03
N SER A 249 -15.51 -0.53 -9.77
CA SER A 249 -14.92 -1.16 -10.95
C SER A 249 -14.75 -0.16 -12.10
N ARG A 250 -13.72 -0.36 -12.92
CA ARG A 250 -13.32 0.59 -13.98
C ARG A 250 -14.44 0.96 -14.96
N ASN A 251 -15.39 0.06 -15.21
CA ASN A 251 -16.57 0.26 -16.07
C ASN A 251 -17.89 -0.06 -15.32
N GLY A 252 -17.90 0.13 -14.00
CA GLY A 252 -19.07 -0.14 -13.18
C GLY A 252 -19.98 1.08 -13.03
N THR A 253 -21.25 0.82 -12.69
CA THR A 253 -22.25 1.85 -12.38
C THR A 253 -21.75 2.87 -11.35
N LYS A 254 -21.04 2.40 -10.31
CA LYS A 254 -20.48 3.25 -9.24
C LYS A 254 -19.46 4.29 -9.74
N MET A 255 -18.74 3.99 -10.83
CA MET A 255 -17.80 4.95 -11.43
C MET A 255 -18.56 6.12 -12.07
N PHE A 256 -19.62 5.83 -12.83
CA PHE A 256 -20.47 6.85 -13.46
C PHE A 256 -21.30 7.64 -12.44
N GLU A 257 -21.79 7.01 -11.37
CA GLU A 257 -22.45 7.70 -10.25
C GLU A 257 -21.53 8.78 -9.65
N ARG A 258 -20.27 8.44 -9.42
CA ARG A 258 -19.26 9.37 -8.90
C ARG A 258 -18.85 10.44 -9.90
N LEU A 259 -18.71 10.07 -11.18
CA LEU A 259 -18.40 11.04 -12.23
C LEU A 259 -19.54 12.08 -12.34
N THR A 260 -20.79 11.63 -12.22
CA THR A 260 -21.96 12.51 -12.17
C THR A 260 -21.92 13.43 -10.95
N GLU A 261 -21.58 12.92 -9.77
CA GLU A 261 -21.38 13.74 -8.57
C GLU A 261 -20.29 14.80 -8.76
N ALA A 262 -19.14 14.41 -9.32
CA ALA A 262 -18.04 15.32 -9.62
C ALA A 262 -18.44 16.42 -10.61
N ILE A 263 -19.22 16.08 -11.65
CA ILE A 263 -19.75 17.03 -12.63
C ILE A 263 -20.74 18.00 -11.98
N ASN A 264 -21.62 17.51 -11.10
CA ASN A 264 -22.57 18.37 -10.39
C ASN A 264 -21.83 19.37 -9.48
N ASN A 265 -20.81 18.92 -8.77
CA ASN A 265 -19.96 19.78 -7.95
C ASN A 265 -19.21 20.81 -8.81
N TYR A 266 -18.63 20.38 -9.94
CA TYR A 266 -17.95 21.26 -10.89
C TYR A 266 -18.90 22.34 -11.45
N ASN A 267 -20.08 21.93 -11.92
CA ASN A 267 -21.10 22.82 -12.48
C ASN A 267 -21.64 23.83 -11.46
N SER A 268 -21.60 23.49 -10.17
CA SER A 268 -22.01 24.34 -9.05
C SER A 268 -20.90 25.27 -8.55
N SER A 269 -19.63 24.93 -8.82
CA SER A 269 -18.46 25.70 -8.36
C SER A 269 -18.26 27.03 -9.09
N GLY A 270 -18.94 27.24 -10.23
CA GLY A 270 -18.71 28.40 -11.10
C GLY A 270 -17.41 28.34 -11.92
N ASN A 271 -16.64 27.26 -11.81
CA ASN A 271 -15.38 27.08 -12.54
C ASN A 271 -15.56 26.73 -14.03
N GLY A 272 -16.79 26.49 -14.48
CA GLY A 272 -17.12 26.09 -15.84
C GLY A 272 -18.42 25.29 -15.91
N LYS A 273 -18.60 24.58 -17.02
CA LYS A 273 -19.68 23.63 -17.25
C LYS A 273 -19.13 22.32 -17.81
N ALA A 274 -19.76 21.22 -17.43
CA ALA A 274 -19.48 19.90 -17.95
C ALA A 274 -20.79 19.11 -18.13
N VAL A 275 -20.83 18.25 -19.14
CA VAL A 275 -21.95 17.36 -19.43
C VAL A 275 -21.44 15.96 -19.79
N LEU A 276 -22.18 14.93 -19.36
CA LEU A 276 -21.81 13.53 -19.50
C LEU A 276 -22.90 12.74 -20.22
N GLN A 277 -22.46 11.85 -21.10
CA GLN A 277 -23.19 10.68 -21.57
C GLN A 277 -22.46 9.43 -21.08
N GLU A 278 -23.15 8.60 -20.29
CA GLU A 278 -22.62 7.33 -19.82
C GLU A 278 -22.45 6.32 -20.97
N TYR A 279 -21.47 5.43 -20.81
CA TYR A 279 -21.27 4.31 -21.72
C TYR A 279 -22.35 3.25 -21.53
N ASP A 280 -22.98 2.81 -22.61
CA ASP A 280 -23.92 1.68 -22.60
C ASP A 280 -23.72 0.79 -23.82
N SER A 281 -23.02 -0.33 -23.62
CA SER A 281 -22.75 -1.30 -24.69
C SER A 281 -24.00 -2.00 -25.22
N ARG A 282 -25.10 -2.05 -24.45
CA ARG A 282 -26.35 -2.73 -24.87
C ARG A 282 -27.08 -1.94 -25.94
N VAL A 283 -26.96 -0.62 -25.87
CA VAL A 283 -27.63 0.33 -26.78
C VAL A 283 -26.62 0.97 -27.76
N GLY A 284 -25.34 0.58 -27.67
CA GLY A 284 -24.27 1.14 -28.51
C GLY A 284 -23.99 2.62 -28.22
N LYS A 285 -24.17 3.06 -26.96
CA LYS A 285 -23.83 4.43 -26.55
C LYS A 285 -22.37 4.50 -26.13
N ALA A 286 -21.60 5.29 -26.86
CA ALA A 286 -20.24 5.67 -26.49
C ALA A 286 -20.24 6.53 -25.21
N PHE A 287 -19.14 6.46 -24.47
CA PHE A 287 -18.85 7.39 -23.39
C PHE A 287 -18.54 8.76 -23.99
N ILE A 288 -19.14 9.83 -23.46
CA ILE A 288 -18.83 11.20 -23.86
C ILE A 288 -18.83 12.09 -22.64
N LEU A 289 -17.73 12.82 -22.41
CA LEU A 289 -17.63 13.87 -21.41
C LEU A 289 -17.16 15.15 -22.10
N CYS A 290 -17.98 16.21 -22.03
CA CYS A 290 -17.64 17.52 -22.56
C CYS A 290 -17.38 18.48 -21.40
N ILE A 291 -16.31 19.28 -21.48
CA ILE A 291 -15.93 20.24 -20.45
C ILE A 291 -15.62 21.59 -21.11
N VAL A 292 -16.21 22.65 -20.55
CA VAL A 292 -15.94 24.05 -20.88
C VAL A 292 -15.57 24.76 -19.59
N THR A 293 -14.29 25.09 -19.44
CA THR A 293 -13.80 25.81 -18.26
C THR A 293 -14.19 27.28 -18.28
N GLY A 294 -14.12 27.96 -17.13
CA GLY A 294 -14.35 29.40 -17.05
C GLY A 294 -13.35 30.21 -17.92
N LEU A 295 -12.15 29.69 -18.15
CA LEU A 295 -11.22 30.28 -19.13
C LEU A 295 -11.77 30.15 -20.56
N MET A 296 -12.21 28.95 -20.94
CA MET A 296 -12.80 28.70 -22.26
C MET A 296 -14.04 29.57 -22.50
N CYS A 297 -14.92 29.74 -21.50
CA CYS A 297 -16.06 30.66 -21.59
C CYS A 297 -15.62 32.10 -21.91
N ARG A 298 -14.59 32.61 -21.23
CA ARG A 298 -14.07 33.95 -21.49
C ARG A 298 -13.46 34.06 -22.90
N VAL A 299 -12.76 33.04 -23.38
CA VAL A 299 -12.23 33.01 -24.75
C VAL A 299 -13.39 33.11 -25.74
N HIS A 300 -14.43 32.29 -25.55
CA HIS A 300 -15.62 32.31 -26.40
C HIS A 300 -16.30 33.68 -26.45
N GLU A 301 -16.35 34.43 -25.36
CA GLU A 301 -17.05 35.71 -25.29
C GLU A 301 -16.20 36.92 -25.71
N GLN A 302 -14.88 36.87 -25.46
CA GLN A 302 -14.01 38.04 -25.56
C GLN A 302 -13.02 38.00 -26.72
N VAL A 303 -12.79 36.84 -27.34
CA VAL A 303 -11.78 36.68 -28.40
C VAL A 303 -12.48 36.63 -29.76
N PRO A 304 -12.32 37.65 -30.63
CA PRO A 304 -12.95 37.70 -31.94
C PRO A 304 -12.64 36.47 -32.80
N GLN A 305 -11.41 35.98 -32.74
CA GLN A 305 -10.92 34.84 -33.50
C GLN A 305 -11.67 33.55 -33.17
N ALA A 306 -12.26 33.43 -31.97
CA ALA A 306 -13.13 32.30 -31.63
C ALA A 306 -14.33 32.22 -32.60
N GLY A 307 -14.86 33.35 -33.07
CA GLY A 307 -15.93 33.39 -34.07
C GLY A 307 -15.46 33.15 -35.51
N GLU A 308 -14.15 33.24 -35.77
CA GLU A 308 -13.57 33.09 -37.10
C GLU A 308 -13.12 31.66 -37.36
N LEU A 309 -12.38 31.09 -36.41
CA LEU A 309 -11.63 29.87 -36.63
C LEU A 309 -11.56 29.00 -35.37
N CYS A 310 -11.93 27.73 -35.53
CA CYS A 310 -11.76 26.69 -34.54
C CYS A 310 -10.94 25.53 -35.13
N TYR A 311 -9.93 25.09 -34.39
CA TYR A 311 -9.16 23.89 -34.66
C TYR A 311 -9.60 22.79 -33.70
N MET A 312 -9.76 21.58 -34.20
CA MET A 312 -10.01 20.40 -33.41
C MET A 312 -8.83 19.45 -33.55
N ASP A 313 -8.17 19.17 -32.43
CA ASP A 313 -7.01 18.30 -32.36
C ASP A 313 -7.32 17.13 -31.43
N ALA A 314 -7.18 15.91 -31.94
CA ALA A 314 -7.35 14.69 -31.17
C ALA A 314 -5.99 14.23 -30.67
N SER A 315 -5.80 14.25 -29.35
CA SER A 315 -4.65 13.61 -28.74
C SER A 315 -4.92 12.11 -28.57
N ALA A 316 -3.94 11.29 -28.96
CA ALA A 316 -4.04 9.84 -28.96
C ALA A 316 -4.47 9.27 -27.58
N SER A 317 -5.13 8.12 -27.58
CA SER A 317 -5.63 7.43 -26.39
C SER A 317 -4.55 7.21 -25.31
N PHE A 318 -4.77 7.75 -24.09
CA PHE A 318 -3.79 7.71 -22.98
C PHE A 318 -4.17 6.80 -21.81
N GLU A 319 -5.23 5.99 -21.88
CA GLU A 319 -5.70 5.23 -20.71
C GLU A 319 -6.08 3.78 -21.08
N PRO A 320 -5.96 2.80 -20.16
CA PRO A 320 -6.53 1.44 -20.30
C PRO A 320 -8.02 1.36 -20.63
N LEU A 321 -8.77 2.46 -20.59
CA LEU A 321 -10.16 2.56 -21.03
C LEU A 321 -10.31 2.92 -22.52
N ASN A 322 -9.19 3.11 -23.22
CA ASN A 322 -9.12 3.55 -24.60
C ASN A 322 -9.88 4.86 -24.89
N THR A 323 -9.85 5.79 -23.94
CA THR A 323 -10.49 7.09 -24.12
C THR A 323 -9.59 8.04 -24.89
N SER A 324 -10.12 8.67 -25.93
CA SER A 324 -9.45 9.75 -26.65
C SER A 324 -9.80 11.10 -26.01
N ILE A 325 -8.85 12.03 -26.06
CA ILE A 325 -9.03 13.40 -25.59
C ILE A 325 -8.91 14.32 -26.81
N THR A 326 -9.99 15.01 -27.13
CA THR A 326 -10.04 15.98 -28.23
C THR A 326 -10.19 17.38 -27.67
N LEU A 327 -9.31 18.28 -28.09
CA LEU A 327 -9.32 19.68 -27.67
C LEU A 327 -9.74 20.57 -28.84
N LEU A 328 -10.54 21.58 -28.51
CA LEU A 328 -10.94 22.63 -29.43
C LEU A 328 -10.18 23.90 -29.08
N PHE A 329 -9.61 24.57 -30.08
CA PHE A 329 -8.85 25.81 -29.87
C PHE A 329 -9.15 26.85 -30.95
N THR A 330 -8.86 28.10 -30.65
CA THR A 330 -8.77 29.18 -31.65
C THR A 330 -7.36 29.75 -31.66
N SER A 331 -6.96 30.38 -32.77
CA SER A 331 -5.67 31.07 -32.86
C SER A 331 -5.82 32.53 -32.45
N CYS A 332 -4.83 33.06 -31.73
CA CYS A 332 -4.72 34.49 -31.46
C CYS A 332 -3.25 34.94 -31.54
N ALA A 333 -3.00 36.25 -31.38
CA ALA A 333 -1.65 36.82 -31.48
C ALA A 333 -0.62 36.23 -30.49
N VAL A 334 -1.08 35.61 -29.39
CA VAL A 334 -0.22 34.99 -28.36
C VAL A 334 -0.17 33.46 -28.45
N GLY A 335 -0.78 32.85 -29.47
CA GLY A 335 -0.82 31.40 -29.68
C GLY A 335 -2.25 30.82 -29.67
N ALA A 336 -2.37 29.52 -29.42
CA ALA A 336 -3.65 28.82 -29.38
C ALA A 336 -4.36 28.99 -28.02
N LEU A 337 -5.65 29.30 -28.05
CA LEU A 337 -6.50 29.43 -26.87
C LEU A 337 -7.61 28.37 -26.87
N PRO A 338 -7.91 27.73 -25.72
CA PRO A 338 -8.88 26.65 -25.68
C PRO A 338 -10.32 27.15 -25.73
N LEU A 339 -11.16 26.39 -26.42
CA LEU A 339 -12.61 26.59 -26.56
C LEU A 339 -13.41 25.46 -25.89
N GLY A 340 -12.90 24.24 -25.90
CA GLY A 340 -13.58 23.10 -25.30
C GLY A 340 -12.71 21.86 -25.23
N LEU A 341 -13.15 20.91 -24.42
CA LEU A 341 -12.51 19.61 -24.21
C LEU A 341 -13.57 18.52 -24.33
N LEU A 342 -13.26 17.50 -25.12
CA LEU A 342 -14.06 16.29 -25.28
C LEU A 342 -13.23 15.09 -24.81
N VAL A 343 -13.86 14.19 -24.08
CA VAL A 343 -13.31 12.87 -23.75
C VAL A 343 -14.30 11.82 -24.21
N THR A 344 -13.90 10.95 -25.14
CA THR A 344 -14.78 9.94 -25.75
C THR A 344 -14.17 8.54 -25.66
N SER A 345 -15.00 7.49 -25.68
CA SER A 345 -14.52 6.08 -25.69
C SER A 345 -14.01 5.59 -27.05
N ASP A 346 -14.31 6.34 -28.10
CA ASP A 346 -13.93 6.06 -29.48
C ASP A 346 -13.92 7.36 -30.28
N GLU A 347 -13.39 7.28 -31.50
CA GLU A 347 -13.24 8.40 -32.44
C GLU A 347 -14.16 8.23 -33.66
N LEU A 348 -15.29 7.51 -33.50
CA LEU A 348 -16.25 7.35 -34.58
C LEU A 348 -16.95 8.69 -34.86
N GLU A 349 -17.24 8.96 -36.14
CA GLU A 349 -17.92 10.19 -36.59
C GLU A 349 -19.23 10.44 -35.80
N ILE A 350 -20.04 9.40 -35.62
CA ILE A 350 -21.30 9.47 -34.86
C ILE A 350 -21.07 9.87 -33.39
N THR A 351 -19.96 9.44 -32.79
CA THR A 351 -19.60 9.78 -31.41
C THR A 351 -19.15 11.22 -31.31
N LEU A 352 -18.31 11.69 -32.25
CA LEU A 352 -17.85 13.08 -32.31
C LEU A 352 -19.01 14.05 -32.60
N GLU A 353 -19.92 13.70 -33.52
CA GLU A 353 -21.12 14.48 -33.80
C GLU A 353 -21.98 14.66 -32.53
N LYS A 354 -22.23 13.56 -31.81
CA LYS A 354 -22.95 13.60 -30.52
C LYS A 354 -22.19 14.42 -29.48
N ALA A 355 -20.86 14.31 -29.42
CA ALA A 355 -20.03 15.06 -28.49
C ALA A 355 -20.08 16.57 -28.75
N LEU A 356 -20.00 16.99 -30.02
CA LEU A 356 -20.15 18.39 -30.41
C LEU A 356 -21.56 18.91 -30.10
N ASN A 357 -22.59 18.11 -30.36
CA ASN A 357 -23.96 18.48 -30.02
C ASN A 357 -24.17 18.61 -28.50
N LEU A 358 -23.55 17.74 -27.68
CA LEU A 358 -23.54 17.88 -26.22
C LEU A 358 -22.76 19.12 -25.78
N LEU A 359 -21.59 19.39 -26.37
CA LEU A 359 -20.78 20.56 -26.08
C LEU A 359 -21.58 21.85 -26.29
N LYS A 360 -22.35 21.95 -27.39
CA LYS A 360 -23.22 23.11 -27.69
C LYS A 360 -24.19 23.45 -26.56
N THR A 361 -24.61 22.46 -25.76
CA THR A 361 -25.55 22.67 -24.64
C THR A 361 -24.93 23.35 -23.42
N ILE A 362 -23.60 23.30 -23.30
CA ILE A 362 -22.87 23.84 -22.14
C ILE A 362 -22.02 25.08 -22.46
N LEU A 363 -22.02 25.53 -23.72
CA LEU A 363 -21.36 26.76 -24.14
C LEU A 363 -22.05 28.01 -23.57
N PRO A 364 -21.31 29.12 -23.37
CA PRO A 364 -21.90 30.38 -22.92
C PRO A 364 -22.88 30.96 -23.95
N PRO A 365 -23.89 31.75 -23.55
CA PRO A 365 -24.90 32.31 -24.45
C PRO A 365 -24.32 33.12 -25.62
N HIS A 366 -23.22 33.84 -25.39
CA HIS A 366 -22.53 34.66 -26.39
C HIS A 366 -21.29 33.96 -26.99
N SER A 367 -21.33 32.62 -27.08
CA SER A 367 -20.19 31.84 -27.57
C SER A 367 -19.75 32.21 -28.99
N PHE A 368 -18.46 32.01 -29.29
CA PHE A 368 -17.87 32.27 -30.61
C PHE A 368 -18.03 33.74 -31.03
N TYR A 369 -17.68 34.63 -30.10
CA TYR A 369 -17.76 36.08 -30.24
C TYR A 369 -19.14 36.57 -30.69
N GLY A 370 -20.18 36.08 -30.03
CA GLY A 370 -21.56 36.47 -30.28
C GLY A 370 -22.27 35.77 -31.46
N ARG A 371 -21.60 34.86 -32.19
CA ARG A 371 -22.25 34.04 -33.23
C ARG A 371 -23.22 33.01 -32.65
N GLY A 372 -22.98 32.58 -31.41
CA GLY A 372 -23.81 31.62 -30.70
C GLY A 372 -23.45 30.16 -31.02
N SER A 373 -23.91 29.25 -30.17
CA SER A 373 -23.54 27.82 -30.23
C SER A 373 -24.17 27.06 -31.39
N GLN A 374 -25.25 27.60 -31.97
CA GLN A 374 -25.91 27.01 -33.14
C GLN A 374 -25.19 27.34 -34.44
N VAL A 375 -24.66 28.56 -34.57
CA VAL A 375 -23.94 29.01 -35.77
C VAL A 375 -22.46 28.60 -35.73
N GLY A 376 -21.84 28.66 -34.55
CA GLY A 376 -20.43 28.27 -34.40
C GLY A 376 -19.43 29.24 -35.07
N PRO A 377 -18.16 28.82 -35.24
CA PRO A 377 -17.12 29.60 -35.94
C PRO A 377 -17.37 29.63 -37.46
N MET A 378 -16.71 30.54 -38.19
CA MET A 378 -16.79 30.56 -39.67
C MET A 378 -16.08 29.38 -40.33
N VAL A 379 -14.94 28.99 -39.77
CA VAL A 379 -14.10 27.91 -40.27
C VAL A 379 -13.84 26.95 -39.12
N PHE A 380 -14.09 25.67 -39.36
CA PHE A 380 -13.76 24.58 -38.46
C PHE A 380 -12.73 23.69 -39.16
N ILE A 381 -11.54 23.56 -38.56
CA ILE A 381 -10.43 22.77 -39.10
C ILE A 381 -10.22 21.58 -38.17
N THR A 382 -10.02 20.41 -38.77
CA THR A 382 -9.68 19.17 -38.06
C THR A 382 -8.38 18.62 -38.63
N ASP A 383 -7.64 17.83 -37.86
CA ASP A 383 -6.55 17.02 -38.42
C ASP A 383 -7.12 16.04 -39.47
N ASP A 384 -6.23 15.56 -40.36
CA ASP A 384 -6.43 14.63 -41.48
C ASP A 384 -6.80 13.22 -40.97
N SER A 385 -7.86 13.18 -40.17
CA SER A 385 -8.67 11.99 -39.98
C SER A 385 -9.46 11.84 -41.28
N SER A 386 -9.46 10.65 -41.87
CA SER A 386 -10.20 10.31 -43.10
C SER A 386 -11.73 10.41 -42.96
N PHE A 387 -12.26 11.26 -42.07
CA PHE A 387 -13.53 11.11 -41.37
C PHE A 387 -14.49 12.31 -41.47
N LEU A 388 -14.10 13.46 -42.02
CA LEU A 388 -14.99 14.64 -42.10
C LEU A 388 -15.03 15.26 -43.50
N GLU A 389 -15.20 14.43 -44.52
CA GLU A 389 -15.52 14.86 -45.89
C GLU A 389 -17.04 14.81 -46.16
N VAL A 390 -17.90 15.23 -45.22
CA VAL A 390 -19.35 15.37 -45.51
C VAL A 390 -19.96 16.60 -44.82
N ASP A 391 -20.50 17.46 -45.68
CA ASP A 391 -21.37 18.61 -45.47
C ASP A 391 -20.79 19.85 -44.78
N SER A 392 -20.45 20.81 -45.62
CA SER A 392 -20.18 22.23 -45.31
C SER A 392 -21.42 22.99 -44.84
N ARG A 393 -22.19 22.42 -43.91
CA ARG A 393 -23.31 23.07 -43.22
C ARG A 393 -23.24 22.76 -41.73
N PHE A 394 -22.46 23.59 -41.04
CA PHE A 394 -22.69 23.90 -39.63
C PHE A 394 -24.00 24.66 -39.45
#